data_AF-A0A1Z9H6U6-F1
#
_entry.id   AF-A0A1Z9H6U6-F1
#
_cell.length_a   1.000
_cell.length_b   1.000
_cell.length_c   1.000
_cell.angle_alpha   90.00
_cell.angle_beta   90.00
_cell.angle_gamma   90.00
#
_symmetry.space_group_name_H-M   'P 1'
#
loop_
_entity.id
_entity.type
_entity.pdbx_description
1 polymer ?
#
loop_
_entity_poly.entity_id
_entity_poly.type
_entity_poly.pdbx_seq_one_letter_code
_entity_poly.pdbx_strand_id
1 'polypeptide(L)'
;MWFNFLILFLDLSSFDPTILRALSIKTLYADKIRERSKLWELRTYSVNVPPGGWIALYESRPTQAIQTIIQIGRIFKLHPDDVWQQYEDQLGIEFEDFFCYFRKRKFAYGMEIQDVRSFDPVSLATLRRESDFVIPQMCMPLKSIHKRILAEWMKP
;
A
#
# COMPACT_ATOMS: atom_id res chain seq x y z
N MET A 1 24.96 -6.73 -21.12
CA MET A 1 24.36 -6.30 -19.83
C MET A 1 23.55 -5.05 -20.09
N TRP A 2 22.25 -5.18 -20.35
CA TRP A 2 21.34 -4.06 -20.51
C TRP A 2 20.08 -4.41 -19.69
N PHE A 3 19.97 -3.86 -18.48
CA PHE A 3 18.75 -3.93 -17.69
C PHE A 3 17.79 -2.89 -18.26
N ASN A 4 16.85 -3.33 -19.11
CA ASN A 4 15.73 -2.50 -19.53
C ASN A 4 14.76 -2.39 -18.35
N PHE A 5 14.69 -1.20 -17.75
CA PHE A 5 13.56 -0.79 -16.93
C PHE A 5 12.31 -0.78 -17.83
N LEU A 6 11.57 -1.89 -17.82
CA LEU A 6 10.29 -1.97 -18.50
C LEU A 6 9.28 -1.18 -17.67
N ILE A 7 9.14 0.12 -18.00
CA ILE A 7 8.00 0.93 -17.60
C ILE A 7 6.78 0.26 -18.25
N LEU A 8 6.10 -0.58 -17.47
CA LEU A 8 4.82 -1.13 -17.88
C LEU A 8 3.85 0.06 -17.93
N PHE A 9 3.49 0.48 -19.14
CA PHE A 9 2.37 1.39 -19.36
C PHE A 9 1.10 0.69 -18.87
N LEU A 10 0.81 0.84 -17.58
CA LEU A 10 -0.57 0.85 -17.11
C LEU A 10 -1.24 2.03 -17.81
N ASP A 11 -2.48 1.85 -18.26
CA ASP A 11 -3.27 2.94 -18.82
C ASP A 11 -3.59 3.96 -17.71
N LEU A 12 -2.62 4.87 -17.49
CA LEU A 12 -2.68 5.95 -16.51
C LEU A 12 -3.71 7.03 -16.89
N SER A 13 -4.37 6.93 -18.05
CA SER A 13 -5.39 7.89 -18.47
C SER A 13 -6.61 7.92 -17.52
N SER A 14 -6.76 6.91 -16.67
CA SER A 14 -7.80 6.83 -15.64
C SER A 14 -7.33 7.21 -14.22
N PHE A 15 -6.05 7.56 -14.03
CA PHE A 15 -5.55 7.91 -12.71
C PHE A 15 -5.79 9.38 -12.38
N ASP A 16 -6.61 9.58 -11.35
CA ASP A 16 -6.80 10.88 -10.72
C ASP A 16 -5.94 10.96 -9.44
N PRO A 17 -4.90 11.81 -9.40
CA PRO A 17 -4.06 12.03 -8.22
C PRO A 17 -4.83 12.68 -7.06
N THR A 18 -6.03 13.23 -7.32
CA THR A 18 -6.93 13.79 -6.32
C THR A 18 -7.81 12.74 -5.65
N ILE A 19 -7.58 11.44 -5.91
CA ILE A 19 -8.30 10.33 -5.27
C ILE A 19 -7.37 9.55 -4.34
N LEU A 20 -7.61 9.71 -3.03
CA LEU A 20 -7.05 8.84 -2.01
C LEU A 20 -7.66 7.44 -2.15
N ARG A 21 -6.82 6.41 -2.14
CA ARG A 21 -7.26 5.02 -2.14
C ARG A 21 -7.06 4.38 -0.78
N ALA A 22 -7.67 3.23 -0.54
CA ALA A 22 -7.46 2.43 0.65
C ALA A 22 -7.09 0.99 0.33
N LEU A 23 -6.23 0.41 1.16
CA LEU A 23 -5.90 -1.02 1.16
C LEU A 23 -5.96 -1.58 2.58
N SER A 24 -6.26 -2.88 2.68
CA SER A 24 -6.15 -3.60 3.96
C SER A 24 -4.76 -4.21 4.12
N ILE A 25 -4.17 -4.06 5.29
CA ILE A 25 -2.86 -4.60 5.67
C ILE A 25 -2.92 -5.19 7.09
N LYS A 26 -2.08 -6.17 7.41
CA LYS A 26 -1.94 -6.65 8.80
C LYS A 26 -1.23 -5.58 9.64
N THR A 27 -1.65 -5.37 10.88
CA THR A 27 -1.03 -4.44 11.85
C THR A 27 0.49 -4.55 11.86
N LEU A 28 1.03 -5.76 12.00
CA LEU A 28 2.47 -6.03 12.01
C LEU A 28 3.22 -5.38 10.82
N TYR A 29 2.66 -5.43 9.61
CA TYR A 29 3.33 -4.85 8.45
C TYR A 29 3.16 -3.34 8.37
N ALA A 30 2.03 -2.80 8.85
CA ALA A 30 1.85 -1.35 8.98
C ALA A 30 2.81 -0.76 10.03
N ASP A 31 3.09 -1.49 11.12
CA ASP A 31 4.11 -1.11 12.11
C ASP A 31 5.49 -1.02 11.45
N LYS A 32 5.91 -2.06 10.72
CA LYS A 32 7.18 -2.04 9.97
C LYS A 32 7.29 -0.88 8.97
N ILE A 33 6.17 -0.48 8.35
CA ILE A 33 6.12 0.69 7.46
C ILE A 33 6.38 1.98 8.24
N ARG A 34 5.73 2.16 9.40
CA ARG A 34 5.93 3.33 10.27
C ARG A 34 7.35 3.41 10.81
N GLU A 35 7.93 2.27 11.16
CA GLU A 35 9.31 2.14 11.62
C GLU A 35 10.35 2.27 10.50
N ARG A 36 9.91 2.39 9.24
CA ARG A 36 10.75 2.45 8.04
C ARG A 36 11.61 1.19 7.82
N SER A 37 11.24 0.07 8.43
CA SER A 37 11.86 -1.25 8.20
C SER A 37 11.20 -2.03 7.06
N LYS A 38 10.06 -1.55 6.55
CA LYS A 38 9.40 -2.02 5.32
C LYS A 38 9.26 -0.85 4.35
N LEU A 39 9.94 -0.92 3.20
CA LEU A 39 9.98 0.14 2.19
C LEU A 39 9.10 -0.17 0.96
N TRP A 40 8.52 -1.37 0.89
CA TRP A 40 7.68 -1.80 -0.22
C TRP A 40 6.37 -2.42 0.28
N GLU A 41 5.24 -1.97 -0.26
CA GLU A 41 3.97 -2.68 -0.14
C GLU A 41 3.83 -3.68 -1.30
N LEU A 42 3.48 -4.92 -0.96
CA LEU A 42 3.49 -6.06 -1.89
C LEU A 42 2.07 -6.57 -2.16
N ARG A 43 1.77 -6.89 -3.42
CA ARG A 43 0.47 -7.44 -3.85
C ARG A 43 0.62 -8.52 -4.90
N THR A 44 -0.34 -9.44 -4.93
CA THR A 44 -0.46 -10.48 -5.96
C THR A 44 -1.17 -10.00 -7.23
N TYR A 45 -1.57 -8.73 -7.26
CA TYR A 45 -2.26 -8.07 -8.37
C TYR A 45 -1.75 -6.64 -8.53
N SER A 46 -1.91 -6.08 -9.74
CA SER A 46 -1.54 -4.70 -10.02
C SER A 46 -2.50 -3.74 -9.31
N VAL A 47 -1.96 -2.84 -8.50
CA VAL A 47 -2.72 -1.73 -7.91
C VAL A 47 -2.64 -0.53 -8.85
N ASN A 48 -3.79 0.05 -9.21
CA ASN A 48 -3.83 1.24 -10.06
C ASN A 48 -3.59 2.51 -9.23
N VAL A 49 -2.38 2.62 -8.67
CA VAL A 49 -1.83 3.80 -7.99
C VAL A 49 -0.42 4.04 -8.56
N PRO A 50 -0.22 5.07 -9.38
CA PRO A 50 1.10 5.44 -9.89
C PRO A 50 1.93 6.18 -8.84
N PRO A 51 3.22 6.40 -9.14
CA PRO A 51 4.08 7.28 -8.37
C PRO A 51 3.42 8.65 -8.08
N GLY A 52 3.57 9.13 -6.85
CA GLY A 52 2.95 10.35 -6.33
C GLY A 52 1.55 10.15 -5.73
N GLY A 53 0.87 9.05 -6.05
CA GLY A 53 -0.44 8.71 -5.50
C GLY A 53 -0.39 8.31 -4.03
N TRP A 54 -1.52 8.44 -3.33
CA TRP A 54 -1.63 8.15 -1.90
C TRP A 54 -2.56 6.98 -1.60
N ILE A 55 -2.20 6.21 -0.57
CA ILE A 55 -3.02 5.11 -0.06
C ILE A 55 -3.16 5.20 1.46
N ALA A 56 -4.39 5.15 1.95
CA ALA A 56 -4.71 4.91 3.35
C ALA A 56 -4.64 3.41 3.69
N LEU A 57 -3.92 3.11 4.77
CA LEU A 57 -3.76 1.74 5.25
C LEU A 57 -4.84 1.46 6.30
N TYR A 58 -5.81 0.62 5.95
CA TYR A 58 -6.67 -0.02 6.95
C TYR A 58 -5.93 -1.19 7.56
N GLU A 59 -5.63 -1.07 8.84
CA GLU A 59 -5.01 -2.14 9.60
C GLU A 59 -6.07 -3.11 10.10
N SER A 60 -5.88 -4.39 9.81
CA SER A 60 -6.72 -5.45 10.33
C SER A 60 -6.53 -5.61 11.85
N ARG A 61 -7.00 -6.73 12.43
CA ARG A 61 -6.72 -7.01 13.84
C ARG A 61 -5.21 -7.05 14.12
N PRO A 62 -4.78 -6.59 15.32
CA PRO A 62 -5.61 -6.06 16.42
C PRO A 62 -6.06 -4.60 16.26
N THR A 63 -5.45 -3.79 15.39
CA THR A 63 -5.70 -2.33 15.31
C THR A 63 -7.12 -1.98 14.88
N GLN A 64 -7.63 -2.60 13.80
CA GLN A 64 -8.96 -2.34 13.24
C GLN A 64 -9.27 -0.85 12.99
N ALA A 65 -8.32 -0.11 12.40
CA ALA A 65 -8.40 1.33 12.18
C ALA A 65 -7.58 1.77 10.95
N ILE A 66 -7.79 3.01 10.52
CA ILE A 66 -6.84 3.72 9.68
C ILE A 66 -6.08 4.72 10.57
N GLN A 67 -4.76 4.61 10.59
CA GLN A 67 -3.86 5.50 11.33
C GLN A 67 -2.60 5.87 10.54
N THR A 68 -2.52 5.44 9.28
CA THR A 68 -1.37 5.68 8.41
C THR A 68 -1.82 5.82 6.96
N ILE A 69 -1.28 6.83 6.29
CA ILE A 69 -1.33 6.96 4.83
C ILE A 69 0.10 6.92 4.29
N ILE A 70 0.25 6.36 3.09
CA ILE A 70 1.54 6.24 2.40
C ILE A 70 1.47 6.91 1.03
N GLN A 71 2.56 7.56 0.64
CA GLN A 71 2.77 8.00 -0.74
C GLN A 71 3.53 6.94 -1.51
N ILE A 72 3.05 6.62 -2.71
CA ILE A 72 3.64 5.62 -3.57
C ILE A 72 4.76 6.25 -4.40
N GLY A 73 5.94 5.64 -4.34
CA GLY A 73 7.08 5.95 -5.19
C GLY A 73 7.08 5.09 -6.46
N ARG A 74 8.24 4.55 -6.83
CA ARG A 74 8.34 3.65 -7.99
C ARG A 74 7.58 2.35 -7.77
N ILE A 75 7.22 1.69 -8.87
CA ILE A 75 6.50 0.42 -8.86
C ILE A 75 7.27 -0.64 -9.63
N PHE A 76 7.08 -1.91 -9.28
CA PHE A 76 7.59 -3.03 -10.05
C PHE A 76 6.55 -4.13 -10.27
N LYS A 77 6.81 -4.94 -11.29
CA LYS A 77 6.17 -6.25 -11.53
C LYS A 77 7.28 -7.24 -11.89
N LEU A 78 7.60 -8.14 -10.97
CA LEU A 78 8.73 -9.06 -11.09
C LEU A 78 8.34 -10.47 -10.66
N HIS A 79 9.15 -11.48 -11.00
CA HIS A 79 8.97 -12.82 -10.42
C HIS A 79 9.24 -12.77 -8.91
N PRO A 80 8.54 -13.54 -8.06
CA PRO A 80 8.80 -13.55 -6.62
C PRO A 80 10.26 -13.82 -6.26
N ASP A 81 10.94 -14.71 -6.99
CA ASP A 81 12.38 -14.99 -6.80
C ASP A 81 13.24 -13.75 -7.06
N ASP A 82 12.97 -13.01 -8.15
CA ASP A 82 13.69 -11.78 -8.48
C ASP A 82 13.44 -10.69 -7.43
N VAL A 83 12.22 -10.59 -6.90
CA VAL A 83 11.88 -9.64 -5.84
C VAL A 83 12.66 -9.95 -4.58
N TRP A 84 12.71 -11.23 -4.18
CA TRP A 84 13.44 -11.64 -2.99
C TRP A 84 14.93 -11.33 -3.16
N GLN A 85 15.54 -11.76 -4.26
CA GLN A 85 16.96 -11.51 -4.55
C GLN A 85 17.34 -10.03 -4.55
N GLN A 86 16.46 -9.15 -5.03
CA GLN A 86 16.76 -7.72 -5.19
C GLN A 86 16.41 -6.87 -3.97
N TYR A 87 15.40 -7.27 -3.20
CA TYR A 87 14.77 -6.38 -2.22
C TYR A 87 14.58 -6.98 -0.83
N GLU A 88 15.02 -8.21 -0.52
CA GLU A 88 14.74 -8.90 0.76
C GLU A 88 14.88 -8.00 2.00
N ASP A 89 15.98 -7.25 2.12
CA ASP A 89 16.27 -6.33 3.24
C ASP A 89 15.30 -5.14 3.36
N GLN A 90 14.49 -4.89 2.34
CA GLN A 90 13.55 -3.77 2.26
C GLN A 90 12.08 -4.21 2.35
N LEU A 91 11.79 -5.52 2.27
CA LEU A 91 10.41 -6.02 2.20
C LEU A 91 9.74 -6.08 3.57
N GLY A 92 10.50 -6.17 4.66
CA GLY A 92 9.98 -6.29 6.02
C GLY A 92 9.09 -7.53 6.22
N ILE A 93 9.37 -8.63 5.53
CA ILE A 93 8.64 -9.90 5.61
C ILE A 93 9.64 -11.04 5.57
N GLU A 94 9.40 -12.09 6.36
CA GLU A 94 10.28 -13.26 6.42
C GLU A 94 10.18 -14.10 5.14
N PHE A 95 11.23 -14.85 4.84
CA PHE A 95 11.37 -15.68 3.64
C PHE A 95 10.16 -16.60 3.43
N GLU A 96 9.81 -17.38 4.45
CA GLU A 96 8.73 -18.35 4.39
C GLU A 96 7.38 -17.68 4.18
N ASP A 97 7.13 -16.56 4.85
CA ASP A 97 5.89 -15.79 4.73
C ASP A 97 5.75 -15.17 3.34
N PHE A 98 6.86 -14.67 2.78
CA PHE A 98 6.90 -14.10 1.44
C PHE A 98 6.55 -15.14 0.38
N PHE A 99 7.25 -16.29 0.37
CA PHE A 99 7.02 -17.34 -0.63
C PHE A 99 5.69 -18.06 -0.41
N CYS A 100 5.17 -18.11 0.82
CA CYS A 100 3.82 -18.56 1.09
C CYS A 100 2.78 -17.61 0.47
N TYR A 101 2.95 -16.28 0.65
CA TYR A 101 2.04 -15.27 0.11
C TYR A 101 1.99 -15.26 -1.42
N PHE A 102 3.15 -15.45 -2.08
CA PHE A 102 3.27 -15.50 -3.53
C PHE A 102 3.19 -16.92 -4.13
N ARG A 103 2.83 -17.93 -3.34
CA ARG A 103 2.73 -19.31 -3.82
C ARG A 103 1.80 -19.42 -5.04
N LYS A 104 2.31 -20.04 -6.11
CA LYS A 104 1.62 -20.18 -7.42
C LYS A 104 1.32 -18.85 -8.13
N ARG A 105 1.98 -17.75 -7.75
CA ARG A 105 1.88 -16.46 -8.45
C ARG A 105 3.10 -16.29 -9.36
N LYS A 106 2.84 -16.01 -10.64
CA LYS A 106 3.89 -15.70 -11.61
C LYS A 106 4.58 -14.36 -11.32
N PHE A 107 3.86 -13.43 -10.71
CA PHE A 107 4.35 -12.08 -10.47
C PHE A 107 3.99 -11.59 -9.07
N ALA A 108 4.92 -10.84 -8.49
CA ALA A 108 4.71 -9.95 -7.37
C ALA A 108 4.68 -8.50 -7.87
N TYR A 109 3.75 -7.71 -7.32
CA TYR A 109 3.62 -6.29 -7.61
C TYR A 109 4.07 -5.52 -6.37
N GLY A 110 5.05 -4.64 -6.55
CA GLY A 110 5.60 -3.82 -5.47
C GLY A 110 5.32 -2.34 -5.70
N MET A 111 4.98 -1.65 -4.62
CA MET A 111 4.86 -0.19 -4.58
C MET A 111 5.83 0.32 -3.52
N GLU A 112 6.78 1.15 -3.93
CA GLU A 112 7.72 1.79 -3.01
C GLU A 112 6.96 2.75 -2.11
N ILE A 113 7.34 2.78 -0.84
CA ILE A 113 6.78 3.66 0.17
C ILE A 113 7.69 4.88 0.27
N GLN A 114 7.32 5.94 -0.43
CA GLN A 114 8.10 7.16 -0.52
C GLN A 114 7.92 8.04 0.72
N ASP A 115 6.67 8.22 1.16
CA ASP A 115 6.33 8.95 2.38
C ASP A 115 5.33 8.15 3.23
N VAL A 116 5.37 8.39 4.54
CA VAL A 116 4.50 7.78 5.54
C VAL A 116 4.04 8.89 6.48
N ARG A 117 2.73 9.11 6.55
CA ARG A 117 2.10 10.03 7.50
C ARG A 117 1.23 9.24 8.46
N SER A 118 1.49 9.40 9.75
CA SER A 118 0.76 8.72 10.83
C SER A 118 0.03 9.71 11.71
N PHE A 119 -1.08 9.27 12.29
CA PHE A 119 -2.00 10.11 13.06
C PHE A 119 -2.84 9.25 14.00
N ASP A 120 -3.58 9.90 14.92
CA ASP A 120 -4.43 9.19 15.87
C ASP A 120 -5.43 8.25 15.17
N PRO A 121 -5.58 7.00 15.61
CA PRO A 121 -6.36 6.01 14.88
C PRO A 121 -7.81 6.42 14.67
N VAL A 122 -8.30 6.26 13.44
CA VAL A 122 -9.72 6.34 13.09
C VAL A 122 -10.27 4.92 13.06
N SER A 123 -10.90 4.51 14.15
CA SER A 123 -11.40 3.13 14.32
C SER A 123 -12.43 2.76 13.25
N LEU A 124 -12.56 1.46 12.95
CA LEU A 124 -13.58 0.96 12.01
C LEU A 124 -15.00 1.43 12.36
N ALA A 125 -15.34 1.50 13.65
CA ALA A 125 -16.64 1.99 14.11
C ALA A 125 -16.85 3.47 13.77
N THR A 126 -15.81 4.29 13.94
CA THR A 126 -15.82 5.72 13.57
C THR A 126 -15.91 5.88 12.07
N LEU A 127 -15.10 5.14 11.31
CA LEU A 127 -15.12 5.15 9.85
C LEU A 127 -16.52 4.82 9.31
N ARG A 128 -17.18 3.78 9.81
CA ARG A 128 -18.55 3.40 9.39
C ARG A 128 -19.64 4.39 9.77
N ARG A 129 -19.45 5.14 10.86
CA ARG A 129 -20.42 6.13 11.33
C ARG A 129 -20.31 7.45 10.57
N GLU A 130 -19.09 7.82 10.18
CA GLU A 130 -18.76 9.16 9.67
C GLU A 130 -18.35 9.14 8.19
N SER A 131 -18.36 7.97 7.55
CA SER A 131 -18.11 7.79 6.12
C SER A 131 -18.73 6.47 5.63
N ASP A 132 -18.76 6.27 4.30
CA ASP A 132 -19.24 5.03 3.68
C ASP A 132 -18.15 3.94 3.64
N PHE A 133 -17.30 3.88 4.68
CA PHE A 133 -16.12 3.03 4.66
C PHE A 133 -16.49 1.55 4.71
N VAL A 134 -15.99 0.82 3.72
CA VAL A 134 -16.01 -0.64 3.65
C VAL A 134 -14.57 -1.14 3.80
N ILE A 135 -14.38 -2.29 4.46
CA ILE A 135 -13.04 -2.88 4.58
C ILE A 135 -12.58 -3.30 3.17
N PRO A 136 -11.43 -2.79 2.67
CA PRO A 136 -10.94 -3.12 1.34
C PRO A 136 -10.59 -4.62 1.24
N GLN A 137 -11.21 -5.35 0.30
CA GLN A 137 -10.71 -6.67 -0.12
C GLN A 137 -9.57 -6.52 -1.14
N MET A 138 -9.74 -5.52 -2.02
CA MET A 138 -8.77 -5.04 -2.99
C MET A 138 -8.55 -3.55 -2.76
N CYS A 139 -7.54 -2.96 -3.40
CA CYS A 139 -7.38 -1.50 -3.39
C CYS A 139 -8.65 -0.83 -3.98
N MET A 140 -9.18 0.17 -3.28
CA MET A 140 -10.40 0.87 -3.68
C MET A 140 -10.30 2.38 -3.44
N PRO A 141 -11.00 3.22 -4.22
CA PRO A 141 -11.13 4.65 -3.93
C PRO A 141 -11.81 4.90 -2.58
N LEU A 142 -11.30 5.86 -1.80
CA LEU A 142 -12.00 6.42 -0.65
C LEU A 142 -12.84 7.62 -1.11
N LYS A 143 -14.15 7.40 -1.26
CA LYS A 143 -15.09 8.44 -1.73
C LYS A 143 -15.40 9.48 -0.64
N SER A 144 -15.67 9.00 0.58
CA SER A 144 -15.91 9.84 1.75
C SER A 144 -14.72 9.66 2.71
N ILE A 145 -13.94 10.73 2.88
CA ILE A 145 -12.69 10.70 3.64
C ILE A 145 -12.95 11.33 5.01
N HIS A 146 -12.76 10.56 6.08
CA HIS A 146 -12.85 11.08 7.43
C HIS A 146 -11.87 12.26 7.62
N LYS A 147 -12.35 13.33 8.26
CA LYS A 147 -11.63 14.63 8.39
C LYS A 147 -10.18 14.53 8.85
N ARG A 148 -9.85 13.58 9.74
CA ARG A 148 -8.47 13.37 10.22
C ARG A 148 -7.55 12.83 9.11
N ILE A 149 -8.05 11.88 8.31
CA ILE A 149 -7.29 11.34 7.17
C ILE A 149 -7.09 12.44 6.12
N LEU A 150 -8.15 13.22 5.85
CA LEU A 150 -8.08 14.34 4.91
C LEU A 150 -7.07 15.40 5.36
N ALA A 151 -7.10 15.79 6.65
CA ALA A 151 -6.18 16.78 7.20
C ALA A 151 -4.71 16.36 7.05
N GLU A 152 -4.41 15.08 7.23
CA GLU A 152 -3.05 14.54 7.09
C GLU A 152 -2.63 14.40 5.62
N TRP A 153 -3.55 14.00 4.75
CA TRP A 153 -3.28 13.85 3.32
C TRP A 153 -3.03 15.20 2.64
N MET A 154 -3.77 16.25 3.03
CA MET A 154 -3.67 17.59 2.43
C MET A 154 -2.54 18.44 3.01
N LYS A 155 -1.71 17.92 3.93
CA LYS A 155 -0.52 18.65 4.38
C LYS A 155 0.44 18.86 3.20
N PRO A 156 1.07 20.04 3.10
CA PRO A 156 2.05 20.33 2.05
C PRO A 156 3.23 19.36 2.07
#